data_AF-A0AAI9HQ69-F1
#
_entry.id   AF-A0AAI9HQ69-F1
#
_cell.length_a   1.000
_cell.length_b   1.000
_cell.length_c   1.000
_cell.angle_alpha   90.00
_cell.angle_beta   90.00
_cell.angle_gamma   90.00
#
_symmetry.space_group_name_H-M   'P 1'
#
loop_
_entity.id
_entity.type
_entity.pdbx_description
1 polymer ?
#
loop_
_entity_poly.entity_id
_entity_poly.type
_entity_poly.pdbx_seq_one_letter_code
_entity_poly.pdbx_strand_id
1 'polypeptide(L)'
;MTRTQRLLTLLQILKENRYPVTADSLASQLQISVRSVYRDIETLRCQGAEITGEAGLGYQMKSGLLLPPMIFDVNELEALILGLRWVQSNADDELKASAARAANKINAVVEHESRAVFSDSTLFVPASQLTQVDNIIAGELRRSLREELKIKLHYQDKEAQTSNRIIWPIAIGYMKEVQVLAAWCELRQSYRHFRLDRIQSCEVLTDKLPYPKKYLLDRWRKEVLCIPPDRF
;
A
#
# COMPACT_ATOMS: atom_id res chain seq x y z
N MET A 1 -25.83 24.21 -14.79
CA MET A 1 -24.61 23.39 -14.97
C MET A 1 -24.78 22.48 -16.17
N THR A 2 -23.77 22.32 -17.03
CA THR A 2 -23.88 21.36 -18.15
C THR A 2 -23.83 19.91 -17.63
N ARG A 3 -24.37 18.95 -18.40
CA ARG A 3 -24.33 17.54 -18.01
C ARG A 3 -22.89 17.02 -17.84
N THR A 4 -21.96 17.47 -18.70
CA THR A 4 -20.54 17.09 -18.62
C THR A 4 -19.87 17.62 -17.35
N GLN A 5 -20.07 18.89 -17.02
CA GLN A 5 -19.60 19.47 -15.76
C GLN A 5 -20.17 18.68 -14.57
N ARG A 6 -21.45 18.29 -14.63
CA ARG A 6 -22.10 17.51 -13.58
C ARG A 6 -21.54 16.13 -13.37
N LEU A 7 -21.24 15.41 -14.44
CA LEU A 7 -20.60 14.10 -14.35
C LEU A 7 -19.19 14.21 -13.74
N LEU A 8 -18.43 15.24 -14.12
CA LEU A 8 -17.10 15.49 -13.56
C LEU A 8 -17.16 15.85 -12.06
N THR A 9 -18.06 16.75 -11.67
CA THR A 9 -18.25 17.12 -10.26
C THR A 9 -18.74 15.95 -9.43
N LEU A 10 -19.70 15.15 -9.93
CA LEU A 10 -20.16 13.93 -9.25
C LEU A 10 -19.00 12.94 -9.03
N LEU A 11 -18.17 12.74 -10.04
CA LEU A 11 -17.01 11.86 -9.96
C LEU A 11 -15.97 12.39 -8.96
N GLN A 12 -15.78 13.71 -8.87
CA GLN A 12 -14.90 14.33 -7.89
C GLN A 12 -15.43 14.14 -6.46
N ILE A 13 -16.71 14.39 -6.21
CA ILE A 13 -17.34 14.16 -4.90
C ILE A 13 -17.15 12.70 -4.45
N LEU A 14 -17.35 11.73 -5.35
CA LEU A 14 -17.17 10.31 -5.02
C LEU A 14 -15.71 9.91 -4.77
N LYS A 15 -14.74 10.65 -5.33
CA LYS A 15 -13.29 10.43 -5.08
C LYS A 15 -12.83 11.01 -3.76
N GLU A 16 -13.35 12.17 -3.38
CA GLU A 16 -12.98 12.87 -2.15
C GLU A 16 -13.56 12.18 -0.90
N ASN A 17 -14.65 11.44 -1.06
CA ASN A 17 -15.31 10.76 0.05
C ASN A 17 -14.79 9.33 0.24
N ARG A 18 -14.15 9.09 1.38
CA ARG A 18 -13.64 7.77 1.80
C ARG A 18 -14.75 6.79 2.21
N TYR A 19 -15.97 7.27 2.44
CA TYR A 19 -17.13 6.50 2.83
C TYR A 19 -18.27 6.65 1.80
N PRO A 20 -19.22 5.71 1.73
CA PRO A 20 -20.38 5.81 0.83
C PRO A 20 -21.18 7.09 1.07
N VAL A 21 -21.51 7.80 -0.01
CA VAL A 21 -22.33 9.03 -0.01
C VAL A 21 -23.73 8.73 -0.52
N THR A 22 -24.76 9.12 0.22
CA THR A 22 -26.15 8.83 -0.18
C THR A 22 -26.58 9.61 -1.42
N ALA A 23 -27.54 9.06 -2.16
CA ALA A 23 -28.08 9.70 -3.36
C ALA A 23 -28.72 11.07 -3.04
N ASP A 24 -29.36 11.20 -1.88
CA ASP A 24 -29.95 12.47 -1.40
C ASP A 24 -28.89 13.53 -1.10
N SER A 25 -27.75 13.13 -0.52
CA SER A 25 -26.63 14.05 -0.29
C SER A 25 -26.02 14.53 -1.60
N LEU A 26 -25.81 13.61 -2.55
CA LEU A 26 -25.29 13.93 -3.89
C LEU A 26 -26.26 14.86 -4.66
N ALA A 27 -27.57 14.57 -4.57
CA ALA A 27 -28.62 15.37 -5.18
C ALA A 27 -28.65 16.80 -4.62
N SER A 28 -28.53 16.94 -3.30
CA SER A 28 -28.51 18.22 -2.61
C SER A 28 -27.27 19.05 -2.97
N GLN A 29 -26.08 18.45 -2.96
CA GLN A 29 -24.83 19.13 -3.31
C GLN A 29 -24.79 19.57 -4.77
N LEU A 30 -25.27 18.72 -5.69
CA LEU A 30 -25.28 19.01 -7.13
C LEU A 30 -26.50 19.83 -7.56
N GLN A 31 -27.43 20.13 -6.64
CA GLN A 31 -28.71 20.82 -6.88
C GLN A 31 -29.52 20.16 -8.01
N ILE A 32 -29.63 18.83 -7.99
CA ILE A 32 -30.37 18.03 -8.96
C ILE A 32 -31.32 17.05 -8.25
N SER A 33 -32.22 16.43 -9.02
CA SER A 33 -33.06 15.36 -8.48
C SER A 33 -32.25 14.08 -8.20
N VAL A 34 -32.68 13.30 -7.20
CA VAL A 34 -32.12 11.95 -6.92
C VAL A 34 -32.17 11.05 -8.15
N ARG A 35 -33.23 11.15 -8.97
CA ARG A 35 -33.35 10.42 -10.24
C ARG A 35 -32.24 10.79 -11.23
N SER A 36 -31.80 12.05 -11.23
CA SER A 36 -30.66 12.50 -12.05
C SER A 36 -29.35 11.93 -11.55
N VAL A 37 -29.15 11.84 -10.23
CA VAL A 37 -27.97 11.18 -9.63
C VAL A 37 -27.88 9.74 -10.10
N TYR A 38 -28.96 8.95 -9.98
CA TYR A 38 -28.96 7.55 -10.43
C TYR A 38 -28.58 7.40 -11.91
N ARG A 39 -29.16 8.25 -12.77
CA ARG A 39 -28.86 8.22 -14.20
C ARG A 39 -27.42 8.60 -14.51
N ASP A 40 -26.86 9.56 -13.77
CA ASP A 40 -25.49 10.01 -13.94
C ASP A 40 -24.48 8.97 -13.39
N ILE A 41 -24.79 8.29 -12.28
CA ILE A 41 -24.02 7.15 -11.77
C ILE A 41 -23.94 6.03 -12.80
N GLU A 42 -25.07 5.64 -13.40
CA GLU A 42 -25.07 4.63 -14.46
C GLU A 42 -24.30 5.09 -15.71
N THR A 43 -24.40 6.38 -16.06
CA THR A 43 -23.60 6.96 -17.15
C THR A 43 -22.10 6.81 -16.86
N LEU A 44 -21.66 7.12 -15.63
CA LEU A 44 -20.26 6.99 -15.21
C LEU A 44 -19.80 5.53 -15.19
N ARG A 45 -20.65 4.59 -14.73
CA ARG A 45 -20.37 3.14 -14.76
C ARG A 45 -20.18 2.64 -16.19
N CYS A 46 -21.06 3.01 -17.13
CA CYS A 46 -20.92 2.67 -18.54
C CYS A 46 -19.65 3.26 -19.17
N GLN A 47 -19.12 4.36 -18.62
CA GLN A 47 -17.87 4.99 -19.05
C GLN A 47 -16.63 4.42 -18.33
N GLY A 48 -16.78 3.39 -17.50
CA GLY A 48 -15.67 2.68 -16.84
C GLY A 48 -15.34 3.14 -15.42
N ALA A 49 -16.15 4.00 -14.80
CA ALA A 49 -15.97 4.35 -13.40
C ALA A 49 -16.36 3.16 -12.48
N GLU A 50 -15.42 2.69 -11.66
CA GLU A 50 -15.67 1.63 -10.66
C GLU A 50 -16.45 2.19 -9.45
N ILE A 51 -17.76 2.42 -9.60
CA ILE A 51 -18.61 2.93 -8.52
C ILE A 51 -19.41 1.77 -7.91
N THR A 52 -19.17 1.47 -6.64
CA THR A 52 -19.91 0.48 -5.83
C THR A 52 -21.03 1.15 -5.05
N GLY A 53 -22.02 0.36 -4.60
CA GLY A 53 -23.14 0.84 -3.80
C GLY A 53 -24.50 0.76 -4.51
N GLU A 54 -25.55 0.84 -3.69
CA GLU A 54 -26.95 0.64 -4.07
C GLU A 54 -27.86 1.71 -3.43
N ALA A 55 -29.09 1.83 -3.95
CA ALA A 55 -30.08 2.77 -3.43
C ALA A 55 -30.31 2.55 -1.93
N GLY A 56 -30.23 3.62 -1.13
CA GLY A 56 -30.38 3.57 0.32
C GLY A 56 -29.09 3.27 1.11
N LEU A 57 -28.08 2.64 0.50
CA LEU A 57 -26.77 2.39 1.13
C LEU A 57 -25.71 3.44 0.76
N GLY A 58 -25.93 4.17 -0.33
CA GLY A 58 -25.02 5.20 -0.85
C GLY A 58 -24.03 4.66 -1.88
N TYR A 59 -23.29 5.56 -2.51
CA TYR A 59 -22.35 5.29 -3.58
C TYR A 59 -20.94 5.62 -3.15
N GLN A 60 -19.99 4.77 -3.56
CA GLN A 60 -18.57 4.95 -3.31
C GLN A 60 -17.79 4.62 -4.57
N MET A 61 -16.79 5.43 -4.90
CA MET A 61 -15.83 5.02 -5.93
C MET A 61 -14.85 4.03 -5.31
N LYS A 62 -14.71 2.85 -5.91
CA LYS A 62 -13.61 1.95 -5.61
C LYS A 62 -12.35 2.72 -5.98
N SER A 63 -11.52 3.04 -4.99
CA SER A 63 -10.27 3.74 -5.22
C SER A 63 -9.40 2.87 -6.13
N GLY A 64 -9.41 3.16 -7.43
CA GLY A 64 -8.34 2.74 -8.31
C GLY A 64 -7.01 3.29 -7.77
N LEU A 65 -5.90 2.66 -8.14
CA LEU A 65 -4.55 3.12 -7.83
C LEU A 65 -4.15 4.35 -8.68
N LEU A 66 -5.06 5.31 -8.83
CA LEU A 66 -4.84 6.55 -9.55
C LEU A 66 -4.42 7.62 -8.55
N LEU A 67 -3.19 8.11 -8.69
CA LEU A 67 -2.76 9.30 -7.98
C LEU A 67 -3.39 10.52 -8.68
N PRO A 68 -4.14 11.37 -7.97
CA PRO A 68 -4.62 12.62 -8.54
C PRO A 68 -3.42 13.52 -8.92
N PRO A 69 -3.61 14.55 -9.76
CA PRO A 69 -2.58 15.56 -9.98
C PRO A 69 -2.12 16.15 -8.65
N MET A 70 -0.82 16.06 -8.38
CA MET A 70 -0.17 16.60 -7.19
C MET A 70 0.89 17.60 -7.65
N ILE A 71 1.05 18.68 -6.90
CA ILE A 71 2.12 19.65 -7.10
C ILE A 71 3.18 19.31 -6.06
N PHE A 72 4.41 19.10 -6.51
CA PHE A 72 5.57 18.88 -5.66
C PHE A 72 6.53 20.03 -5.83
N ASP A 73 7.14 20.48 -4.73
CA ASP A 73 8.32 21.34 -4.81
C ASP A 73 9.59 20.54 -5.13
N VAL A 74 10.69 21.25 -5.35
CA VAL A 74 11.99 20.64 -5.70
C VAL A 74 12.50 19.71 -4.61
N ASN A 75 12.35 20.07 -3.33
CA ASN A 75 12.84 19.27 -2.20
C ASN A 75 11.98 18.02 -2.00
N GLU A 76 10.66 18.12 -2.16
CA GLU A 76 9.74 16.98 -2.12
C GLU A 76 10.05 15.98 -3.23
N LEU A 77 10.36 16.48 -4.42
CA LEU A 77 10.75 15.69 -5.57
C LEU A 77 12.10 14.99 -5.34
N GLU A 78 13.11 15.70 -4.83
CA GLU A 78 14.39 15.10 -4.42
C GLU A 78 14.20 13.99 -3.38
N ALA A 79 13.38 14.22 -2.36
CA ALA A 79 13.09 13.24 -1.32
C ALA A 79 12.42 11.98 -1.88
N LEU A 80 11.46 12.14 -2.79
CA LEU A 80 10.80 11.02 -3.48
C LEU A 80 11.79 10.20 -4.31
N ILE A 81 12.66 10.86 -5.07
CA ILE A 81 13.69 10.20 -5.89
C ILE A 81 14.66 9.43 -5.01
N LEU A 82 15.15 10.05 -3.94
CA LEU A 82 16.06 9.43 -2.99
C LEU A 82 15.43 8.17 -2.38
N GLY A 83 14.16 8.24 -1.97
CA GLY A 83 13.42 7.08 -1.47
C GLY A 83 13.25 5.98 -2.52
N LEU A 84 12.94 6.32 -3.77
CA LEU A 84 12.81 5.34 -4.86
C LEU A 84 14.15 4.67 -5.18
N ARG A 85 15.24 5.43 -5.23
CA ARG A 85 16.61 4.90 -5.37
C ARG A 85 16.95 3.95 -4.22
N TRP A 86 16.55 4.31 -3.00
CA TRP A 86 16.74 3.44 -1.84
C TRP A 86 16.03 2.10 -2.01
N VAL A 87 14.77 2.11 -2.46
CA VAL A 87 14.02 0.87 -2.74
C VAL A 87 14.68 0.04 -3.86
N GLN A 88 15.16 0.69 -4.93
CA GLN A 88 15.87 0.01 -6.03
C GLN A 88 17.13 -0.73 -5.58
N SER A 89 17.83 -0.23 -4.55
CA SER A 89 19.02 -0.90 -4.01
C SER A 89 18.69 -1.97 -2.96
N ASN A 90 17.61 -1.79 -2.19
CA ASN A 90 17.42 -2.50 -0.92
C ASN A 90 16.24 -3.50 -0.88
N ALA A 91 15.31 -3.43 -1.83
CA ALA A 91 14.13 -4.30 -1.84
C ALA A 91 14.30 -5.56 -2.69
N ASP A 92 13.25 -6.38 -2.75
CA ASP A 92 13.18 -7.51 -3.68
C ASP A 92 12.93 -7.05 -5.13
N ASP A 93 13.21 -7.93 -6.09
CA ASP A 93 13.21 -7.60 -7.52
C ASP A 93 11.89 -7.02 -8.05
N GLU A 94 10.73 -7.49 -7.55
CA GLU A 94 9.42 -6.96 -7.98
C GLU A 94 9.27 -5.50 -7.53
N LEU A 95 9.67 -5.19 -6.30
CA LEU A 95 9.57 -3.84 -5.76
C LEU A 95 10.63 -2.91 -6.37
N LYS A 96 11.84 -3.41 -6.63
CA LYS A 96 12.89 -2.69 -7.38
C LYS A 96 12.40 -2.28 -8.77
N ALA A 97 11.82 -3.21 -9.52
CA ALA A 97 11.27 -2.94 -10.84
C ALA A 97 10.10 -1.94 -10.78
N SER A 98 9.26 -2.04 -9.74
CA SER A 98 8.16 -1.10 -9.53
C SER A 98 8.66 0.31 -9.20
N ALA A 99 9.70 0.45 -8.37
CA ALA A 99 10.33 1.72 -8.05
C ALA A 99 10.95 2.38 -9.29
N ALA A 100 11.61 1.59 -10.15
CA ALA A 100 12.12 2.09 -11.44
C ALA A 100 11.01 2.63 -12.35
N ARG A 101 9.90 1.90 -12.48
CA ARG A 101 8.74 2.38 -13.25
C ARG A 101 8.13 3.64 -12.66
N ALA A 102 8.03 3.72 -11.32
CA ALA A 102 7.52 4.91 -10.64
C ALA A 102 8.43 6.13 -10.90
N ALA A 103 9.75 5.97 -10.75
CA ALA A 103 10.71 7.03 -11.04
C ALA A 103 10.60 7.53 -12.49
N ASN A 104 10.45 6.61 -13.45
CA ASN A 104 10.27 6.96 -14.87
C ASN A 104 8.96 7.74 -15.12
N LYS A 105 7.87 7.39 -14.42
CA LYS A 105 6.60 8.14 -14.53
C LYS A 105 6.74 9.57 -14.01
N ILE A 106 7.47 9.77 -12.91
CA ILE A 106 7.71 11.11 -12.36
C ILE A 106 8.62 11.90 -13.32
N ASN A 107 9.71 11.30 -13.80
CA ASN A 107 10.60 11.89 -14.81
C ASN A 107 9.88 12.38 -16.07
N ALA A 108 8.86 11.65 -16.51
CA ALA A 108 8.13 11.98 -17.73
C ALA A 108 7.30 13.26 -17.63
N VAL A 109 6.92 13.69 -16.42
CA VAL A 109 6.03 14.84 -16.19
C VAL A 109 6.74 16.06 -15.61
N VAL A 110 8.04 15.96 -15.35
CA VAL A 110 8.85 17.04 -14.76
C VAL A 110 9.44 17.93 -15.88
N GLU A 111 9.29 19.24 -15.73
CA GLU A 111 9.79 20.24 -16.68
C GLU A 111 11.32 20.24 -16.81
N HIS A 112 11.83 20.82 -17.90
CA HIS A 112 13.23 20.68 -18.32
C HIS A 112 14.25 21.19 -17.29
N GLU A 113 13.93 22.26 -16.55
CA GLU A 113 14.79 22.81 -15.48
C GLU A 113 14.86 21.88 -14.25
N SER A 114 13.78 21.16 -13.98
CA SER A 114 13.70 20.20 -12.87
C SER A 114 14.18 18.79 -13.24
N ARG A 115 14.43 18.49 -14.52
CA ARG A 115 15.08 17.23 -14.93
C ARG A 115 16.51 17.11 -14.43
N ALA A 116 17.22 18.21 -14.27
CA ALA A 116 18.55 18.23 -13.68
C ALA A 116 18.54 17.66 -12.24
N VAL A 117 17.45 17.87 -11.49
CA VAL A 117 17.24 17.27 -10.17
C VAL A 117 17.22 15.73 -10.25
N PHE A 118 16.78 15.15 -11.36
CA PHE A 118 16.74 13.69 -11.54
C PHE A 118 18.05 13.11 -12.09
N SER A 119 18.65 13.75 -13.10
CA SER A 119 19.87 13.26 -13.76
C SER A 119 21.14 13.65 -13.00
N ASP A 120 21.16 14.85 -12.41
CA ASP A 120 22.33 15.47 -11.80
C ASP A 120 22.24 15.48 -10.27
N SER A 121 21.23 14.81 -9.71
CA SER A 121 21.12 14.61 -8.25
C SER A 121 22.41 13.97 -7.73
N THR A 122 23.09 14.75 -6.89
CA THR A 122 24.30 14.37 -6.14
C THR A 122 23.97 13.48 -4.93
N LEU A 123 22.71 13.09 -4.77
CA LEU A 123 22.24 12.22 -3.72
C LEU A 123 22.34 10.77 -4.16
N PHE A 124 23.32 10.07 -3.59
CA PHE A 124 23.60 8.68 -3.89
C PHE A 124 23.13 7.77 -2.76
N VAL A 125 22.46 6.68 -3.13
CA VAL A 125 22.26 5.55 -2.22
C VAL A 125 23.39 4.56 -2.48
N PRO A 126 24.26 4.29 -1.49
CA PRO A 126 25.31 3.30 -1.66
C PRO A 126 24.72 1.91 -1.92
N ALA A 127 25.51 1.02 -2.52
CA ALA A 127 25.13 -0.37 -2.69
C ALA A 127 24.63 -0.95 -1.36
N SER A 128 23.51 -1.67 -1.41
CA SER A 128 22.83 -2.18 -0.22
C SER A 128 23.76 -3.04 0.64
N GLN A 129 23.79 -2.73 1.92
CA GLN A 129 24.44 -3.55 2.96
C GLN A 129 23.45 -4.54 3.59
N LEU A 130 22.20 -4.60 3.09
CA LEU A 130 21.22 -5.54 3.61
C LEU A 130 21.67 -6.96 3.34
N THR A 131 21.46 -7.80 4.34
CA THR A 131 21.60 -9.25 4.20
C THR A 131 20.71 -9.72 3.05
N GLN A 132 21.27 -10.51 2.14
CA GLN A 132 20.54 -11.01 0.99
C GLN A 132 19.37 -11.90 1.45
N VAL A 133 18.17 -11.57 0.98
CA VAL A 133 16.96 -12.35 1.19
C VAL A 133 16.56 -12.94 -0.16
N ASP A 134 16.05 -14.16 -0.15
CA ASP A 134 15.46 -14.76 -1.34
C ASP A 134 14.29 -13.90 -1.86
N ASN A 135 14.36 -13.48 -3.12
CA ASN A 135 13.37 -12.62 -3.76
C ASN A 135 11.97 -13.24 -3.82
N ILE A 136 11.88 -14.57 -3.98
CA ILE A 136 10.61 -15.30 -4.01
C ILE A 136 9.98 -15.26 -2.63
N ILE A 137 10.76 -15.54 -1.57
CA ILE A 137 10.30 -15.46 -0.19
C ILE A 137 9.82 -14.04 0.13
N ALA A 138 10.62 -13.02 -0.15
CA ALA A 138 10.24 -11.63 0.09
C ALA A 138 8.95 -11.25 -0.65
N GLY A 139 8.79 -11.69 -1.90
CA GLY A 139 7.59 -11.50 -2.71
C GLY A 139 6.34 -12.15 -2.10
N GLU A 140 6.43 -13.42 -1.71
CA GLU A 140 5.33 -14.16 -1.08
C GLU A 140 4.92 -13.56 0.27
N LEU A 141 5.87 -13.12 1.10
CA LEU A 141 5.58 -12.43 2.35
C LEU A 141 4.83 -11.11 2.10
N ARG A 142 5.28 -10.30 1.12
CA ARG A 142 4.58 -9.06 0.74
C ARG A 142 3.19 -9.34 0.18
N ARG A 143 3.04 -10.39 -0.62
CA ARG A 143 1.74 -10.81 -1.16
C ARG A 143 0.77 -11.19 -0.04
N SER A 144 1.19 -12.06 0.88
CA SER A 144 0.38 -12.46 2.02
C SER A 144 -0.03 -11.28 2.91
N LEU A 145 0.86 -10.29 3.10
CA LEU A 145 0.51 -9.04 3.80
C LEU A 145 -0.57 -8.21 3.09
N ARG A 146 -0.56 -8.17 1.75
CA ARG A 146 -1.60 -7.48 0.96
C ARG A 146 -2.93 -8.23 0.98
N GLU A 147 -2.87 -9.55 0.89
CA GLU A 147 -4.04 -10.43 0.78
C GLU A 147 -4.62 -10.84 2.14
N GLU A 148 -3.94 -10.49 3.24
CA GLU A 148 -4.30 -10.85 4.63
C GLU A 148 -4.47 -12.38 4.79
N LEU A 149 -3.43 -13.11 4.39
CA LEU A 149 -3.36 -14.57 4.45
C LEU A 149 -2.36 -15.06 5.51
N LYS A 150 -2.59 -16.24 6.06
CA LYS A 150 -1.62 -16.91 6.95
C LYS A 150 -0.42 -17.41 6.14
N ILE A 151 0.71 -17.58 6.82
CA ILE A 151 1.93 -18.15 6.21
C ILE A 151 2.42 -19.31 7.08
N LYS A 152 2.78 -20.41 6.44
CA LYS A 152 3.58 -21.46 7.04
C LYS A 152 5.06 -21.22 6.72
N LEU A 153 5.86 -21.05 7.75
CA LEU A 153 7.29 -20.77 7.68
C LEU A 153 8.11 -22.00 8.09
N HIS A 154 9.12 -22.32 7.29
CA HIS A 154 10.28 -23.09 7.75
C HIS A 154 11.37 -22.10 8.16
N TYR A 155 11.63 -22.01 9.47
CA TYR A 155 12.48 -20.96 10.04
C TYR A 155 13.66 -21.55 10.80
N GLN A 156 14.85 -21.01 10.55
CA GLN A 156 16.06 -21.31 11.30
C GLN A 156 16.34 -20.16 12.29
N ASP A 157 16.50 -20.46 13.57
CA ASP A 157 16.85 -19.43 14.55
C ASP A 157 18.36 -19.13 14.61
N LYS A 158 18.76 -18.29 15.57
CA LYS A 158 20.17 -17.91 15.77
C LYS A 158 21.07 -19.07 16.23
N GLU A 159 20.47 -20.12 16.80
CA GLU A 159 21.14 -21.32 17.31
C GLU A 159 21.10 -22.46 16.27
N ALA A 160 20.77 -22.13 15.01
CA ALA A 160 20.61 -23.05 13.89
C ALA A 160 19.48 -24.08 14.06
N GLN A 161 18.58 -23.91 15.03
CA GLN A 161 17.44 -24.80 15.22
C GLN A 161 16.36 -24.47 14.21
N THR A 162 15.85 -25.48 13.51
CA THR A 162 14.78 -25.34 12.53
C THR A 162 13.42 -25.58 13.16
N SER A 163 12.42 -24.85 12.69
CA SER A 163 11.04 -24.99 13.17
C SER A 163 10.04 -24.67 12.08
N ASN A 164 8.93 -25.40 12.08
CA ASN A 164 7.78 -25.13 11.22
C ASN A 164 6.73 -24.35 12.02
N ARG A 165 6.28 -23.20 11.50
CA ARG A 165 5.39 -22.29 12.23
C ARG A 165 4.32 -21.74 11.31
N ILE A 166 3.07 -21.73 11.79
CA ILE A 166 2.02 -20.93 11.19
C ILE A 166 2.03 -19.56 11.86
N ILE A 167 2.04 -18.52 11.04
CA ILE A 167 2.09 -17.13 11.49
C ILE A 167 1.03 -16.26 10.79
N TRP A 168 0.66 -15.18 11.46
CA TRP A 168 -0.18 -14.11 10.93
C TRP A 168 0.73 -12.90 10.68
N PRO A 169 1.17 -12.67 9.44
CA PRO A 169 2.07 -11.56 9.13
C PRO A 169 1.38 -10.21 9.32
N ILE A 170 2.11 -9.23 9.84
CA ILE A 170 1.56 -7.92 10.24
C ILE A 170 2.28 -6.79 9.50
N ALA A 171 3.62 -6.79 9.52
CA ALA A 171 4.43 -5.76 8.88
C ALA A 171 5.84 -6.30 8.57
N ILE A 172 6.47 -5.79 7.51
CA ILE A 172 7.90 -5.95 7.25
C ILE A 172 8.58 -4.61 7.55
N GLY A 173 9.57 -4.65 8.42
CA GLY A 173 10.48 -3.54 8.68
C GLY A 173 11.79 -3.73 7.92
N TYR A 174 12.26 -2.67 7.28
CA TYR A 174 13.59 -2.63 6.68
C TYR A 174 14.52 -1.89 7.64
N MET A 175 15.33 -2.65 8.38
CA MET A 175 16.35 -2.12 9.28
C MET A 175 17.64 -1.84 8.49
N LYS A 176 18.65 -1.25 9.11
CA LYS A 176 19.91 -0.90 8.44
C LYS A 176 20.58 -2.07 7.70
N GLU A 177 20.53 -3.27 8.28
CA GLU A 177 21.27 -4.46 7.79
C GLU A 177 20.37 -5.66 7.49
N VAL A 178 19.13 -5.65 7.97
CA VAL A 178 18.25 -6.81 7.95
C VAL A 178 16.81 -6.42 7.71
N GLN A 179 16.06 -7.31 7.06
CA GLN A 179 14.62 -7.20 6.95
C GLN A 179 13.95 -8.08 8.00
N VAL A 180 12.94 -7.56 8.67
CA VAL A 180 12.28 -8.23 9.79
C VAL A 180 10.77 -8.24 9.60
N LEU A 181 10.18 -9.44 9.61
CA LEU A 181 8.74 -9.66 9.61
C LEU A 181 8.23 -9.68 11.06
N ALA A 182 7.35 -8.76 11.41
CA ALA A 182 6.52 -8.84 12.60
C ALA A 182 5.29 -9.71 12.32
N ALA A 183 5.02 -10.68 13.19
CA ALA A 183 3.87 -11.58 13.05
C ALA A 183 3.38 -12.13 14.40
N TRP A 184 2.12 -12.53 14.45
CA TRP A 184 1.63 -13.41 15.53
C TRP A 184 2.00 -14.86 15.21
N CYS A 185 2.57 -15.58 16.16
CA CYS A 185 2.97 -16.98 15.97
C CYS A 185 2.00 -17.92 16.69
N GLU A 186 1.30 -18.78 15.95
CA GLU A 186 0.33 -19.72 16.55
C GLU A 186 1.00 -20.73 17.48
N LEU A 187 2.22 -21.19 17.15
CA LEU A 187 2.95 -22.13 18.01
C LEU A 187 3.30 -21.52 19.38
N ARG A 188 3.54 -20.21 19.44
CA ARG A 188 3.97 -19.51 20.67
C ARG A 188 2.89 -18.62 21.26
N GLN A 189 1.72 -18.54 20.63
CA GLN A 189 0.58 -17.71 21.02
C GLN A 189 1.00 -16.30 21.43
N SER A 190 1.89 -15.69 20.65
CA SER A 190 2.47 -14.38 20.95
C SER A 190 3.05 -13.70 19.70
N TYR A 191 3.23 -12.38 19.78
CA TYR A 191 3.96 -11.63 18.77
C TYR A 191 5.45 -11.99 18.76
N ARG A 192 5.97 -12.16 17.54
CA ARG A 192 7.37 -12.49 17.26
C ARG A 192 7.86 -11.76 16.03
N HIS A 193 9.17 -11.61 15.97
CA HIS A 193 9.90 -11.01 14.86
C HIS A 193 10.75 -12.09 14.20
N PHE A 194 10.67 -12.16 12.87
CA PHE A 194 11.37 -13.13 12.06
C PHE A 194 12.28 -12.39 11.09
N ARG A 195 13.58 -12.64 11.20
CA ARG A 195 14.56 -12.17 10.22
C ARG A 195 14.34 -12.87 8.88
N LEU A 196 14.11 -12.11 7.81
CA LEU A 196 13.78 -12.67 6.49
C LEU A 196 14.92 -13.52 5.93
N ASP A 197 16.18 -13.13 6.19
CA ASP A 197 17.39 -13.86 5.79
C ASP A 197 17.52 -15.25 6.42
N ARG A 198 16.69 -15.57 7.43
CA ARG A 198 16.68 -16.87 8.12
C ARG A 198 15.46 -17.73 7.81
N ILE A 199 14.61 -17.27 6.90
CA ILE A 199 13.49 -18.05 6.40
C ILE A 199 14.03 -18.97 5.31
N GLN A 200 13.95 -20.26 5.55
CA GLN A 200 14.44 -21.29 4.63
C GLN A 200 13.41 -21.54 3.52
N SER A 201 12.13 -21.51 3.86
CA SER A 201 11.02 -21.54 2.91
C SER A 201 9.75 -20.98 3.54
N CYS A 202 8.82 -20.54 2.70
CA CYS A 202 7.50 -20.12 3.12
C CYS A 202 6.43 -20.61 2.15
N GLU A 203 5.24 -20.87 2.70
CA GLU A 203 4.04 -21.23 1.95
C GLU A 203 2.91 -20.29 2.38
N VAL A 204 2.36 -19.53 1.43
CA VAL A 204 1.18 -18.71 1.66
C VAL A 204 -0.05 -19.61 1.67
N LEU A 205 -0.74 -19.64 2.80
CA LEU A 205 -1.92 -20.47 2.99
C LEU A 205 -3.15 -19.77 2.38
N THR A 206 -4.20 -20.55 2.10
CA THR A 206 -5.50 -20.01 1.67
C THR A 206 -6.30 -19.43 2.83
N ASP A 207 -5.95 -19.77 4.07
CA ASP A 207 -6.56 -19.25 5.29
C ASP A 207 -6.34 -17.74 5.45
N LYS A 208 -7.44 -17.01 5.68
CA LYS A 208 -7.41 -15.59 6.06
C LYS A 208 -6.90 -15.41 7.49
N LEU A 209 -6.43 -14.19 7.78
CA LEU A 209 -6.12 -13.81 9.16
C LEU A 209 -7.41 -13.85 10.01
N PRO A 210 -7.36 -14.35 11.26
CA PRO A 210 -8.54 -14.40 12.12
C PRO A 210 -9.08 -13.03 12.55
N TYR A 211 -8.23 -12.00 12.44
CA TYR A 211 -8.57 -10.61 12.74
C TYR A 211 -8.10 -9.71 11.60
N PRO A 212 -8.77 -8.56 11.36
CA PRO A 212 -8.30 -7.59 10.39
C PRO A 212 -6.85 -7.17 10.66
N LYS A 213 -6.04 -7.04 9.61
CA LYS A 213 -4.62 -6.65 9.74
C LYS A 213 -4.42 -5.37 10.56
N LYS A 214 -5.30 -4.37 10.41
CA LYS A 214 -5.24 -3.11 11.19
C LYS A 214 -5.32 -3.37 12.69
N TYR A 215 -6.24 -4.23 13.13
CA TYR A 215 -6.37 -4.60 14.54
C TYR A 215 -5.09 -5.29 15.06
N LEU A 216 -4.53 -6.21 14.29
CA LEU A 216 -3.29 -6.90 14.66
C LEU A 216 -2.09 -5.94 14.74
N LEU A 217 -2.02 -4.97 13.83
CA LEU A 217 -0.97 -3.94 13.79
C LEU A 217 -1.05 -3.00 15.00
N ASP A 218 -2.24 -2.50 15.33
CA ASP A 218 -2.44 -1.60 16.47
C ASP A 218 -2.09 -2.29 17.79
N ARG A 219 -2.50 -3.56 17.93
CA ARG A 219 -2.16 -4.38 19.09
C ARG A 219 -0.66 -4.66 19.20
N TRP A 220 -0.01 -5.03 18.10
CA TRP A 220 1.45 -5.22 18.07
C TRP A 220 2.22 -3.94 18.45
N ARG A 221 1.81 -2.77 17.91
CA ARG A 221 2.43 -1.47 18.26
C ARG A 221 2.32 -1.17 19.75
N LYS A 222 1.15 -1.41 20.35
CA LYS A 222 0.91 -1.17 21.78
C LYS A 222 1.69 -2.13 22.66
N GLU A 223 1.67 -3.43 22.36
CA GLU A 223 2.24 -4.48 23.23
C GLU A 223 3.75 -4.64 23.07
N VAL A 224 4.31 -4.34 21.90
CA VAL A 224 5.71 -4.66 21.57
C VAL A 224 6.57 -3.42 21.35
N LEU A 225 6.04 -2.37 20.71
CA LEU A 225 6.80 -1.16 20.43
C LEU A 225 6.55 -0.04 21.45
N CYS A 226 5.53 -0.15 22.30
CA CYS A 226 5.08 0.90 23.22
C CYS A 226 4.83 2.25 22.53
N ILE A 227 4.48 2.24 21.23
CA ILE A 227 4.19 3.46 20.46
C ILE A 227 2.68 3.76 20.57
N PRO A 228 2.27 4.94 21.04
CA PRO A 228 0.85 5.32 21.08
C PRO A 228 0.29 5.51 19.65
N PRO A 229 -1.00 5.23 19.43
CA PRO A 229 -1.62 5.20 18.09
C PRO A 229 -1.59 6.54 17.34
N ASP A 230 -1.37 7.67 18.01
CA ASP A 230 -1.56 9.02 17.47
C ASP A 230 -0.30 9.66 16.82
N ARG A 231 0.74 8.88 16.55
CA ARG A 231 1.93 9.37 15.83
C ARG A 231 1.92 8.88 14.38
N PHE A 232 1.09 9.47 13.51
CA PHE A 232 1.36 9.68 12.08
C PHE A 232 0.36 10.70 11.52
#